data_AF-A0A8S4AR65-F1
#
_entry.id   AF-A0A8S4AR65-F1
#
_cell.length_a   1.000
_cell.length_b   1.000
_cell.length_c   1.000
_cell.angle_alpha   90.00
_cell.angle_beta   90.00
_cell.angle_gamma   90.00
#
_symmetry.space_group_name_H-M   'P 1'
#
loop_
_entity.id
_entity.type
_entity.pdbx_description
1 polymer ?
#
loop_
_entity_poly.entity_id
_entity_poly.type
_entity_poly.pdbx_seq_one_letter_code
_entity_poly.pdbx_strand_id
1 'polypeptide(L)'
;MEIVNPLLDPSVHHRDGQLFFPGNTALASLNLAGNRITEKPLPLFLKQLDIHDEGGGLLHLCLQRNLFSPECECYRKIKELLALMDPNIKNCSEQAEEEAQMV
;
A
#
# COMPACT_ATOMS: atom_id res chain seq x y z
N MET A 1 -1.86 10.03 -34.75
CA MET A 1 -1.40 9.50 -33.45
C MET A 1 -0.41 8.40 -33.74
N GLU A 2 0.87 8.62 -33.42
CA GLU A 2 1.84 7.54 -33.38
C GLU A 2 1.51 6.64 -32.18
N ILE A 3 1.34 5.34 -32.43
CA ILE A 3 1.20 4.36 -31.35
C ILE A 3 2.61 4.09 -30.85
N VAL A 4 2.99 4.77 -29.77
CA VAL A 4 4.23 4.48 -29.07
C VAL A 4 4.08 3.10 -28.43
N ASN A 5 5.03 2.20 -28.70
CA ASN A 5 5.02 0.88 -28.07
C ASN A 5 5.10 1.07 -26.54
N PRO A 6 4.14 0.55 -25.75
CA PRO A 6 4.14 0.70 -24.29
C PRO A 6 5.42 0.21 -23.61
N LEU A 7 6.16 -0.70 -24.25
CA LEU A 7 7.45 -1.21 -23.76
C LEU A 7 8.62 -0.24 -23.96
N LEU A 8 8.45 0.79 -24.78
CA LEU A 8 9.43 1.85 -25.01
C LEU A 8 9.15 3.09 -24.16
N ASP A 9 8.13 3.04 -23.30
CA ASP A 9 7.84 4.10 -22.36
C ASP A 9 8.99 4.19 -21.34
N PRO A 10 9.69 5.35 -21.22
CA PRO A 10 10.83 5.51 -20.31
C PRO A 10 10.50 5.28 -18.84
N SER A 11 9.22 5.34 -18.50
CA SER A 11 8.71 5.08 -17.15
C SER A 11 8.61 3.58 -16.84
N VAL A 12 8.73 2.70 -17.83
CA VAL A 12 8.68 1.25 -17.64
C VAL A 12 10.03 0.72 -17.16
N HIS A 13 10.04 0.13 -15.97
CA HIS A 13 11.25 -0.39 -15.34
C HIS A 13 11.38 -1.89 -15.55
N HIS A 14 12.59 -2.36 -15.83
CA HIS A 14 12.92 -3.78 -15.96
C HIS A 14 13.68 -4.24 -14.72
N ARG A 15 13.14 -5.21 -13.99
CA ARG A 15 13.80 -5.80 -12.80
C ARG A 15 13.54 -7.30 -12.73
N ASP A 16 14.59 -8.09 -12.53
CA ASP A 16 14.50 -9.55 -12.38
C ASP A 16 13.72 -10.26 -13.51
N GLY A 17 13.87 -9.79 -14.75
CA GLY A 17 13.16 -10.34 -15.92
C GLY A 17 11.66 -9.98 -16.00
N GLN A 18 11.16 -9.12 -15.10
CA GLN A 18 9.81 -8.60 -15.09
C GLN A 18 9.77 -7.13 -15.53
N LEU A 19 8.67 -6.76 -16.19
CA LEU A 19 8.34 -5.39 -16.58
C LEU A 19 7.43 -4.77 -15.53
N PHE A 20 7.79 -3.57 -15.07
CA PHE A 20 7.05 -2.79 -14.09
C PHE A 20 6.58 -1.50 -14.73
N PHE A 21 5.26 -1.32 -14.78
CA PHE A 21 4.63 -0.08 -15.21
C PHE A 21 4.35 0.76 -13.97
N PRO A 22 4.75 2.04 -13.96
CA PRO A 22 4.46 2.91 -12.84
C PRO A 22 2.95 3.12 -12.80
N GLY A 23 2.36 2.73 -11.67
CA GLY A 23 0.95 2.96 -11.39
C GLY A 23 0.70 4.41 -10.98
N ASN A 24 -0.18 4.59 -10.00
CA ASN A 24 -0.41 5.90 -9.44
C ASN A 24 0.76 6.32 -8.53
N THR A 25 1.54 7.30 -8.96
CA THR A 25 2.66 7.87 -8.20
C THR A 25 2.27 9.10 -7.36
N ALA A 26 1.08 9.65 -7.58
CA ALA A 26 0.59 10.83 -6.87
C ALA A 26 -0.15 10.49 -5.55
N LEU A 27 -0.67 9.27 -5.43
CA LEU A 27 -1.43 8.85 -4.25
C LEU A 27 -0.50 8.53 -3.09
N ALA A 28 -0.36 9.49 -2.16
CA ALA A 28 0.47 9.32 -0.96
C ALA A 28 -0.24 8.58 0.19
N SER A 29 -1.57 8.63 0.27
CA SER A 29 -2.34 8.05 1.38
C SER A 29 -3.65 7.43 0.90
N LEU A 30 -3.94 6.22 1.39
CA LEU A 30 -5.14 5.45 1.08
C LEU A 30 -5.74 4.86 2.35
N ASN A 31 -6.98 5.22 2.65
CA ASN A 31 -7.74 4.64 3.76
C ASN A 31 -8.84 3.72 3.23
N LEU A 32 -8.73 2.44 3.57
CA LEU A 32 -9.70 1.39 3.26
C LEU A 32 -10.23 0.73 4.54
N ALA A 33 -10.10 1.38 5.69
CA ALA A 33 -10.59 0.84 6.95
C ALA A 33 -12.12 0.72 6.98
N GLY A 34 -12.64 -0.24 7.75
CA GLY A 34 -14.08 -0.41 7.94
C GLY A 34 -14.83 -1.00 6.74
N ASN A 35 -14.10 -1.60 5.79
CA ASN A 35 -14.68 -2.24 4.62
C ASN A 35 -14.86 -3.75 4.82
N ARG A 36 -15.22 -4.46 3.74
CA ARG A 36 -15.39 -5.91 3.70
C ARG A 36 -14.28 -6.61 2.91
N ILE A 37 -13.07 -6.07 2.95
CA ILE A 37 -11.92 -6.63 2.24
C ILE A 37 -11.53 -7.95 2.91
N THR A 38 -11.39 -9.01 2.11
CA THR A 38 -10.95 -10.34 2.58
C THR A 38 -9.43 -10.47 2.52
N GLU A 39 -8.87 -11.65 2.78
CA GLU A 39 -7.41 -11.88 2.70
C GLU A 39 -6.88 -11.97 1.26
N LYS A 40 -7.76 -12.26 0.30
CA LYS A 40 -7.39 -12.49 -1.12
C LYS A 40 -6.57 -11.37 -1.78
N PRO A 41 -6.86 -10.07 -1.60
CA PRO A 41 -6.10 -8.99 -2.21
C PRO A 41 -4.85 -8.58 -1.41
N LEU A 42 -4.65 -9.06 -0.17
CA LEU A 42 -3.50 -8.67 0.66
C LEU A 42 -2.13 -8.95 0.01
N PRO A 43 -1.90 -10.09 -0.66
CA PRO A 43 -0.64 -10.32 -1.37
C PRO A 43 -0.37 -9.30 -2.49
N LEU A 44 -1.44 -8.77 -3.12
CA LEU A 44 -1.32 -7.76 -4.17
C LEU A 44 -0.90 -6.41 -3.60
N PHE A 45 -1.49 -6.00 -2.46
CA PHE A 45 -1.06 -4.81 -1.74
C PHE A 45 0.39 -4.91 -1.31
N LEU A 46 0.79 -6.07 -0.77
CA LEU A 46 2.17 -6.30 -0.36
C LEU A 46 3.16 -6.19 -1.54
N LYS A 47 2.84 -6.82 -2.67
CA LYS A 47 3.69 -6.74 -3.88
C LYS A 47 3.86 -5.31 -4.38
N GLN A 48 2.83 -4.47 -4.27
CA GLN A 48 2.91 -3.08 -4.71
C GLN A 48 3.72 -2.21 -3.76
N LEU A 49 3.67 -2.46 -2.45
CA LEU A 49 4.48 -1.73 -1.46
C LEU A 49 5.97 -2.11 -1.52
N ASP A 50 6.30 -3.33 -1.91
CA ASP A 50 7.68 -3.82 -2.07
C ASP A 50 8.41 -3.18 -3.26
N ILE A 51 7.66 -2.57 -4.19
CA ILE A 51 8.20 -1.86 -5.36
C ILE A 51 8.28 -0.37 -4.99
N HIS A 52 9.18 -0.03 -4.07
CA HIS A 52 9.48 1.38 -3.81
C HIS A 52 10.64 1.83 -4.68
N ASP A 53 10.37 2.79 -5.57
CA ASP A 53 11.38 3.54 -6.29
C ASP A 53 11.50 4.94 -5.65
N GLU A 54 12.65 5.60 -5.77
CA GLU A 54 12.98 6.83 -5.01
C GLU A 54 12.09 8.06 -5.32
N GLY A 55 11.08 7.93 -6.19
CA GLY A 55 10.33 9.05 -6.79
C GLY A 55 8.89 9.28 -6.34
N GLY A 56 8.37 8.54 -5.35
CA GLY A 56 7.01 8.72 -4.83
C GLY A 56 6.12 7.49 -4.98
N GLY A 57 4.99 7.49 -4.27
CA GLY A 57 4.10 6.34 -4.17
C GLY A 57 3.26 6.36 -2.90
N LEU A 58 2.61 5.23 -2.60
CA LEU A 58 1.75 5.08 -1.44
C LEU A 58 2.57 4.98 -0.15
N LEU A 59 2.54 6.05 0.64
CA LEU A 59 3.25 6.16 1.92
C LEU A 59 2.39 5.66 3.09
N HIS A 60 1.07 5.87 3.01
CA HIS A 60 0.14 5.52 4.08
C HIS A 60 -0.96 4.60 3.54
N LEU A 61 -1.17 3.47 4.21
CA LEU A 61 -2.25 2.55 3.88
C LEU A 61 -2.95 2.07 5.17
N CYS A 62 -4.24 2.39 5.31
CA CYS A 62 -5.06 1.93 6.43
C CYS A 62 -6.02 0.82 5.98
N LEU A 63 -5.89 -0.37 6.56
CA LEU A 63 -6.72 -1.54 6.23
C LEU A 63 -7.50 -2.07 7.45
N GLN A 64 -7.53 -1.34 8.56
CA GLN A 64 -8.14 -1.82 9.82
C GLN A 64 -9.63 -2.14 9.66
N ARG A 65 -10.20 -2.95 10.57
CA ARG A 65 -11.64 -3.25 10.60
C ARG A 65 -12.19 -3.82 9.27
N ASN A 66 -11.47 -4.77 8.68
CA ASN A 66 -11.85 -5.51 7.47
C ASN A 66 -12.09 -7.00 7.77
N LEU A 67 -12.44 -7.81 6.75
CA LEU A 67 -12.75 -9.23 6.86
C LEU A 67 -11.51 -10.13 6.68
N PHE A 68 -10.43 -9.79 7.35
CA PHE A 68 -9.21 -10.61 7.41
C PHE A 68 -8.71 -10.69 8.84
N SER A 69 -8.03 -11.79 9.18
CA SER A 69 -7.48 -11.96 10.52
C SER A 69 -6.38 -10.93 10.80
N PRO A 70 -6.33 -10.34 12.02
CA PRO A 70 -5.17 -9.55 12.47
C PRO A 70 -3.84 -10.32 12.40
N GLU A 71 -3.91 -11.66 12.49
CA GLU A 71 -2.77 -12.59 12.43
C GLU A 71 -2.40 -13.00 10.99
N CYS A 72 -3.09 -12.47 9.98
CA CYS A 72 -2.76 -12.75 8.59
C CYS A 72 -1.33 -12.28 8.27
N GLU A 73 -0.48 -13.20 7.78
CA GLU A 73 0.93 -12.89 7.50
C GLU A 73 1.10 -11.74 6.51
N CYS A 74 0.25 -11.66 5.48
CA CYS A 74 0.32 -10.58 4.49
C CYS A 74 0.00 -9.23 5.13
N TYR A 75 -1.01 -9.17 6.00
CA TYR A 75 -1.35 -7.93 6.71
C TYR A 75 -0.24 -7.51 7.67
N ARG A 76 0.40 -8.46 8.35
CA ARG A 76 1.53 -8.18 9.24
C ARG A 76 2.73 -7.60 8.48
N LYS A 77 3.11 -8.20 7.35
CA LYS A 77 4.18 -7.70 6.47
C LYS A 77 3.89 -6.32 5.89
N ILE A 78 2.64 -6.05 5.51
CA ILE A 78 2.22 -4.73 5.04
C ILE A 78 2.47 -3.67 6.13
N LYS A 79 2.07 -3.94 7.38
CA LYS A 79 2.32 -3.01 8.50
C LYS A 79 3.82 -2.80 8.75
N GLU A 80 4.62 -3.87 8.65
CA GLU A 80 6.09 -3.79 8.82
C GLU A 80 6.73 -2.92 7.73
N LEU A 81 6.35 -3.08 6.45
CA LEU A 81 6.87 -2.26 5.36
C LEU A 81 6.47 -0.78 5.51
N LEU A 82 5.22 -0.50 5.85
CA LEU A 82 4.76 0.87 6.06
C LEU A 82 5.48 1.56 7.23
N ALA A 83 5.79 0.80 8.29
CA ALA A 83 6.57 1.32 9.43
C ALA A 83 8.04 1.61 9.07
N LEU A 84 8.62 0.87 8.12
CA LEU A 84 9.98 1.14 7.62
C LEU A 84 10.01 2.36 6.69
N MET A 85 8.92 2.61 5.97
CA MET A 85 8.83 3.70 4.99
C MET A 85 8.61 5.08 5.62
N ASP A 86 8.11 5.16 6.87
CA ASP A 86 7.92 6.43 7.57
C ASP A 86 8.60 6.47 8.95
N PRO A 87 9.72 7.20 9.11
CA PRO A 87 10.44 7.30 10.39
C PRO A 87 9.71 8.11 11.48
N ASN A 88 8.56 8.75 11.19
CA ASN A 88 7.84 9.62 12.13
C ASN A 88 6.40 9.17 12.46
N ILE A 89 5.91 8.06 11.91
CA ILE A 89 4.55 7.60 12.22
C ILE A 89 4.56 6.73 13.47
N LYS A 90 4.14 7.36 14.59
CA LYS A 90 3.32 6.67 15.58
C LYS A 90 2.24 5.95 14.81
N ASN A 91 2.37 4.63 14.73
CA ASN A 91 1.35 3.72 14.24
C ASN A 91 -0.02 4.31 14.54
N CYS A 92 -0.93 4.35 13.57
CA CYS A 92 -2.35 4.56 13.84
C CYS A 92 -2.93 3.33 14.59
N SER A 93 -2.14 2.69 15.44
CA SER A 93 -2.60 1.91 16.57
C SER A 93 -3.01 2.93 17.64
N GLU A 94 -4.24 2.81 18.12
CA GLU A 94 -4.72 3.45 19.36
C GLU A 94 -5.21 4.91 19.28
N GLN A 95 -5.68 5.42 18.13
CA GLN A 95 -6.48 6.67 18.13
C GLN A 95 -7.89 6.56 17.52
N ALA A 96 -8.31 5.35 17.13
CA ALA A 96 -9.70 5.11 16.72
C ALA A 96 -10.58 4.55 17.86
N GLU A 97 -10.04 4.36 19.07
CA GLU A 97 -10.80 3.86 20.23
C GLU A 97 -11.24 4.97 21.22
N GLU A 98 -10.78 6.22 21.07
CA GLU A 98 -11.16 7.32 22.00
C GLU A 98 -12.25 8.29 21.50
N GLU A 99 -12.76 8.18 20.26
CA GLU A 99 -13.93 8.98 19.80
C GLU A 99 -15.27 8.23 19.89
N ALA A 100 -15.39 7.26 20.81
CA ALA A 100 -16.67 6.67 21.20
C ALA A 100 -17.04 6.95 22.67
N GLN A 101 -16.32 7.86 23.34
CA GLN A 101 -16.58 8.20 24.74
C GLN A 101 -16.32 9.68 25.06
N MET A 102 -16.95 10.59 24.32
CA MET A 102 -17.34 11.88 24.88
C MET A 102 -18.50 12.50 24.10
N VAL A 103 -19.61 12.69 24.83
CA VAL A 103 -20.86 13.43 24.55
C VAL A 103 -21.94 12.72 23.74
#